data_AF-A0A6A2ZQ04-F1
#
_entry.id   AF-A0A6A2ZQ04-F1
#
_cell.length_a   1.000
_cell.length_b   1.000
_cell.length_c   1.000
_cell.angle_alpha   90.00
_cell.angle_beta   90.00
_cell.angle_gamma   90.00
#
_symmetry.space_group_name_H-M   'P 1'
#
loop_
_entity.id
_entity.type
_entity.pdbx_description
1 polymer ?
#
loop_
_entity_poly.entity_id
_entity_poly.type
_entity_poly.pdbx_seq_one_letter_code
_entity_poly.pdbx_strand_id
1 'polypeptide(L)'
;MTRKYMTHMVHNSSVLSRMVLSHDGLWERLTWTDRTQSWQIFVTVQMDPCDSYGLCGAYGSCNASNSVKCSCLKGFVPKFQKDWETQNWSRSCVRRTALNCSSDGFLKYSNVKLPDSRQSWFNYSINLDELKMDKIYI
;
A
#
# COMPACT_ATOMS: atom_id res chain seq x y z
N MET A 1 -11.95 15.46 17.69
CA MET A 1 -11.91 14.65 16.46
C MET A 1 -12.39 15.49 15.29
N THR A 2 -11.52 15.78 14.33
CA THR A 2 -11.91 16.49 13.10
C THR A 2 -12.44 15.47 12.09
N ARG A 3 -13.66 15.65 11.60
CA ARG A 3 -14.23 14.74 10.60
C ARG A 3 -13.58 15.02 9.25
N LYS A 4 -13.11 13.97 8.58
CA LYS A 4 -12.60 14.02 7.21
C LYS A 4 -13.52 13.20 6.32
N TYR A 5 -13.86 13.74 5.16
CA TYR A 5 -14.77 13.12 4.20
C TYR A 5 -14.08 13.02 2.85
N MET A 6 -14.45 11.99 2.08
CA MET A 6 -14.06 11.83 0.69
C MET A 6 -15.33 11.80 -0.15
N THR A 7 -15.38 12.63 -1.19
CA THR A 7 -16.52 12.75 -2.11
C THR A 7 -16.07 12.44 -3.51
N HIS A 8 -16.90 11.72 -4.26
CA HIS A 8 -16.66 11.39 -5.67
C HIS A 8 -17.68 12.12 -6.55
N MET A 9 -17.20 12.82 -7.57
CA MET A 9 -18.03 13.51 -8.56
C MET A 9 -17.79 12.92 -9.95
N VAL A 10 -18.86 12.78 -10.72
CA VAL A 10 -18.77 12.31 -12.12
C VAL A 10 -18.76 13.52 -13.04
N HIS A 11 -17.81 13.58 -13.97
CA HIS A 11 -17.70 14.71 -14.91
C HIS A 11 -18.93 14.87 -15.82
N ASN A 12 -19.51 13.76 -16.27
CA ASN A 12 -20.74 13.76 -17.05
C ASN A 12 -21.92 13.48 -16.12
N SER A 13 -22.77 14.47 -15.89
CA SER A 13 -23.93 14.37 -15.00
C SER A 13 -24.97 13.34 -15.46
N SER A 14 -24.97 12.96 -16.74
CA SER A 14 -25.86 11.92 -17.27
C SER A 14 -25.41 10.52 -16.89
N VAL A 15 -24.14 10.35 -16.46
CA VAL A 15 -23.62 9.05 -16.03
C VAL A 15 -23.92 8.84 -14.55
N LEU A 16 -24.81 7.91 -14.26
CA LEU A 16 -25.06 7.48 -12.89
C LEU A 16 -23.91 6.59 -12.41
N SER A 17 -23.27 6.97 -11.31
CA SER A 17 -22.18 6.20 -10.71
C SER A 17 -22.30 6.19 -9.19
N ARG A 18 -21.93 5.08 -8.56
CA ARG A 18 -21.92 4.93 -7.10
C ARG A 18 -20.74 4.09 -6.65
N MET A 19 -20.26 4.37 -5.43
CA MET A 19 -19.30 3.54 -4.72
C MET A 19 -20.07 2.67 -3.73
N VAL A 20 -19.81 1.37 -3.71
CA VAL A 20 -20.42 0.43 -2.76
C VAL A 20 -19.37 -0.48 -2.13
N LEU A 21 -19.64 -0.95 -0.93
CA LEU A 21 -18.94 -2.07 -0.33
C LEU A 21 -19.77 -3.33 -0.61
N SER A 22 -19.21 -4.29 -1.33
CA SER A 22 -19.88 -5.56 -1.62
C SER A 22 -19.98 -6.43 -0.36
N HIS A 23 -20.79 -7.49 -0.41
CA HIS A 23 -20.89 -8.45 0.70
C HIS A 23 -19.57 -9.20 0.97
N ASP A 24 -18.69 -9.28 -0.03
CA ASP A 24 -17.35 -9.89 0.10
C ASP A 24 -16.31 -8.91 0.65
N GLY A 25 -16.72 -7.68 0.99
CA GLY A 25 -15.81 -6.64 1.51
C GLY A 25 -14.99 -5.94 0.42
N LEU A 26 -15.37 -6.07 -0.85
CA LEU A 26 -14.71 -5.39 -1.97
C LEU A 26 -15.28 -3.99 -2.12
N TRP A 27 -14.41 -3.01 -2.36
CA TRP A 27 -14.84 -1.65 -2.61
C TRP A 27 -14.97 -1.44 -4.11
N GLU A 28 -16.19 -1.25 -4.58
CA GLU A 28 -16.52 -1.25 -6.01
C GLU A 28 -17.14 0.06 -6.43
N ARG A 29 -16.73 0.53 -7.60
CA ARG A 29 -17.45 1.58 -8.33
C ARG A 29 -18.36 0.91 -9.34
N LEU A 30 -19.65 1.21 -9.26
CA LEU A 30 -20.62 0.81 -10.27
C LEU A 30 -21.03 1.99 -11.14
N THR A 31 -21.35 1.69 -12.39
CA THR A 31 -21.93 2.62 -13.36
C THR A 31 -23.21 2.01 -13.91
N TRP A 32 -24.24 2.83 -14.07
CA TRP A 32 -25.49 2.38 -14.69
C TRP A 32 -25.32 2.28 -16.20
N THR A 33 -25.81 1.18 -16.78
CA THR A 33 -25.78 0.95 -18.23
C THR A 33 -27.20 0.89 -18.77
N ASP A 34 -27.61 1.87 -19.58
CA ASP A 34 -28.95 1.93 -20.15
C ASP A 34 -29.25 0.76 -21.10
N ARG A 35 -28.23 0.23 -21.78
CA ARG A 35 -28.37 -0.93 -22.68
C ARG A 35 -28.87 -2.18 -21.94
N THR A 36 -28.40 -2.39 -20.70
CA THR A 36 -28.72 -3.59 -19.90
C THR A 36 -29.67 -3.29 -18.75
N GLN A 37 -30.04 -2.02 -18.56
CA GLN A 37 -30.86 -1.53 -17.46
C GLN A 37 -30.35 -2.04 -16.10
N SER A 38 -29.03 -2.00 -15.91
CA SER A 38 -28.39 -2.57 -14.72
C SER A 38 -27.10 -1.86 -14.33
N TRP A 39 -26.76 -2.00 -13.04
CA TRP A 39 -25.48 -1.55 -12.49
C TRP A 39 -24.37 -2.52 -12.89
N GLN A 40 -23.36 -2.01 -13.58
CA GLN A 40 -22.19 -2.76 -13.99
C GLN A 40 -20.99 -2.32 -13.15
N ILE A 41 -20.15 -3.27 -12.75
CA ILE A 41 -18.91 -2.97 -12.05
C ILE A 41 -17.97 -2.27 -13.04
N PHE A 42 -17.62 -1.03 -12.73
CA PHE A 42 -16.65 -0.26 -13.50
C PHE A 42 -15.23 -0.55 -13.02
N VAL A 43 -15.02 -0.58 -11.70
CA VAL A 43 -13.73 -0.95 -11.10
C VAL A 43 -13.92 -1.49 -9.68
N THR A 44 -13.13 -2.49 -9.33
CA THR A 44 -12.90 -2.92 -7.95
C THR A 44 -11.59 -2.29 -7.48
N VAL A 45 -11.62 -1.55 -6.36
CA VAL A 45 -10.48 -0.75 -5.89
C VAL A 45 -9.30 -1.63 -5.50
N GLN A 46 -9.56 -2.80 -4.92
CA GLN A 46 -8.56 -3.85 -4.68
C GLN A 46 -8.28 -4.60 -5.98
N MET A 47 -7.44 -4.04 -6.84
CA MET A 47 -7.30 -4.49 -8.24
C MET A 47 -6.46 -5.76 -8.39
N ASP A 48 -5.52 -5.97 -7.47
CA ASP A 48 -4.58 -7.09 -7.55
C ASP A 48 -4.27 -7.68 -6.16
N PRO A 49 -3.64 -8.87 -6.09
CA PRO A 49 -3.35 -9.52 -4.81
C PRO A 49 -2.52 -8.68 -3.84
N CYS A 50 -1.70 -7.74 -4.32
CA CYS A 50 -0.87 -6.86 -3.50
C CYS A 50 -1.68 -5.79 -2.73
N ASP A 51 -2.94 -5.56 -3.08
CA ASP A 51 -3.84 -4.71 -2.29
C ASP A 51 -4.37 -5.41 -1.03
N SER A 52 -4.14 -6.72 -0.88
CA SER A 52 -4.44 -7.45 0.35
C SER A 52 -3.56 -6.95 1.50
N TYR A 53 -4.22 -6.54 2.59
CA TYR A 53 -3.55 -5.93 3.72
C TYR A 53 -2.56 -6.90 4.38
N GLY A 54 -1.28 -6.51 4.43
CA GLY A 54 -0.25 -7.28 5.14
C GLY A 54 0.29 -8.51 4.42
N LEU A 55 -0.03 -8.72 3.13
CA LEU A 55 0.36 -9.91 2.36
C LEU A 55 1.85 -10.28 2.49
N CYS A 56 2.76 -9.30 2.38
CA CYS A 56 4.20 -9.53 2.41
C CYS A 56 4.86 -9.30 3.78
N GLY A 57 4.08 -9.04 4.83
CA GLY A 57 4.59 -8.70 6.16
C GLY A 57 5.42 -7.40 6.21
N ALA A 58 6.03 -7.13 7.36
CA ALA A 58 6.86 -5.95 7.56
C ALA A 58 8.16 -6.03 6.75
N TYR A 59 8.58 -4.88 6.20
CA TYR A 59 9.78 -4.75 5.35
C TYR A 59 9.79 -5.65 4.10
N GLY A 60 8.65 -6.21 3.72
CA GLY A 60 8.41 -6.87 2.45
C GLY A 60 7.75 -5.93 1.45
N SER A 61 8.06 -6.10 0.16
CA SER A 61 7.39 -5.43 -0.95
C SER A 61 6.60 -6.43 -1.78
N CYS A 62 5.44 -6.00 -2.27
CA CYS A 62 4.62 -6.79 -3.19
C CYS A 62 4.73 -6.26 -4.62
N ASN A 63 4.87 -7.17 -5.58
CA ASN A 63 4.79 -6.85 -7.00
C ASN A 63 3.88 -7.86 -7.71
N ALA A 64 2.73 -7.39 -8.18
CA ALA A 64 1.72 -8.21 -8.85
C ALA A 64 2.20 -8.77 -10.20
N SER A 65 3.21 -8.18 -10.84
CA SER A 65 3.77 -8.65 -12.11
C SER A 65 4.76 -9.80 -11.95
N ASN A 66 5.30 -10.03 -10.74
CA ASN A 66 6.27 -11.10 -10.51
C ASN A 66 5.58 -12.46 -10.35
N SER A 67 6.32 -13.55 -10.61
CA SER A 67 5.86 -14.92 -10.31
C SER A 67 5.72 -15.13 -8.80
N VAL A 68 6.75 -14.74 -8.04
CA VAL A 68 6.72 -14.64 -6.57
C VAL A 68 6.35 -13.22 -6.20
N LYS A 69 5.18 -13.03 -5.58
CA LYS A 69 4.61 -11.70 -5.33
C LYS A 69 5.40 -10.90 -4.30
N CYS A 70 5.91 -11.57 -3.27
CA CYS A 70 6.58 -10.91 -2.16
C CYS A 70 8.10 -11.10 -2.20
N SER A 71 8.82 -10.03 -1.92
CA SER A 71 10.26 -10.04 -1.70
C SER A 71 10.63 -9.10 -0.56
N CYS A 72 11.74 -9.36 0.13
CA CYS A 72 12.26 -8.43 1.12
C CYS A 72 12.83 -7.18 0.44
N LEU A 73 12.64 -6.02 1.08
CA LEU A 73 13.32 -4.80 0.68
C LEU A 73 14.85 -5.00 0.69
N LYS A 74 15.56 -4.37 -0.23
CA LYS A 74 17.04 -4.37 -0.28
C LYS A 74 17.61 -3.97 1.09
N GLY A 75 18.55 -4.76 1.60
CA GLY A 75 19.11 -4.62 2.94
C GLY A 75 18.38 -5.44 4.02
N PHE A 76 17.29 -6.11 3.66
CA PHE A 76 16.53 -7.02 4.53
C PHE A 76 16.62 -8.46 4.02
N VAL A 77 16.35 -9.40 4.92
CA VAL A 77 16.29 -10.85 4.67
C VAL A 77 15.05 -11.45 5.33
N PRO A 78 14.53 -12.58 4.83
CA PRO A 78 13.44 -13.29 5.50
C PRO A 78 13.79 -13.60 6.95
N LYS A 79 12.86 -13.35 7.88
CA LYS A 79 13.06 -13.74 9.27
C LYS A 79 13.20 -15.26 9.41
N PHE A 80 12.44 -16.00 8.60
CA PHE A 80 12.45 -17.46 8.57
C PHE A 80 12.50 -17.94 7.12
N GLN A 81 13.68 -18.31 6.64
CA GLN A 81 13.90 -18.67 5.24
C GLN A 81 12.94 -19.75 4.72
N LYS A 82 12.67 -20.78 5.53
CA LYS A 82 11.77 -21.91 5.19
C LYS A 82 10.34 -21.47 4.88
N ASP A 83 9.84 -20.42 5.53
CA ASP A 83 8.48 -19.93 5.29
C ASP A 83 8.39 -19.25 3.91
N TRP A 84 9.46 -18.60 3.44
CA TRP A 84 9.47 -17.92 2.14
C TRP A 84 9.59 -18.92 1.00
N GLU A 85 10.33 -20.01 1.22
CA GLU A 85 10.41 -21.15 0.30
C GLU A 85 9.06 -21.82 0.09
N THR A 86 8.18 -21.76 1.11
CA THR A 86 6.81 -22.27 1.07
C THR A 86 5.76 -21.20 0.77
N GLN A 87 6.18 -20.02 0.31
CA GLN A 87 5.31 -18.88 -0.04
C GLN A 87 4.50 -18.32 1.13
N ASN A 88 4.89 -18.61 2.38
CA ASN A 88 4.35 -17.98 3.57
C ASN A 88 5.17 -16.73 3.93
N TRP A 89 4.79 -15.58 3.37
CA TRP A 89 5.50 -14.31 3.57
C TRP A 89 5.06 -13.53 4.82
N SER A 90 4.07 -14.03 5.56
CA SER A 90 3.45 -13.34 6.70
C SER A 90 4.45 -13.03 7.83
N ARG A 91 5.54 -13.79 7.94
CA ARG A 91 6.49 -13.67 9.06
C ARG A 91 7.47 -12.50 8.95
N SER A 92 7.28 -11.62 7.97
CA SER A 92 8.08 -10.40 7.75
C SER A 92 9.58 -10.59 7.46
N CYS A 93 10.23 -9.53 6.99
CA CYS A 93 11.67 -9.46 6.81
C CYS A 93 12.34 -8.75 7.99
N VAL A 94 13.63 -9.00 8.20
CA VAL A 94 14.48 -8.34 9.21
C VAL A 94 15.69 -7.71 8.54
N ARG A 95 16.26 -6.68 9.14
CA ARG A 95 17.49 -6.06 8.62
C ARG A 95 18.61 -7.10 8.57
N ARG A 96 19.33 -7.11 7.45
CA ARG A 96 20.53 -7.94 7.28
C ARG A 96 21.67 -7.47 8.18
N THR A 97 21.78 -6.16 8.36
CA THR A 97 22.82 -5.50 9.16
C THR A 97 22.16 -4.63 10.21
N ALA A 98 22.65 -4.71 11.45
CA ALA A 98 22.19 -3.84 12.53
C ALA A 98 22.49 -2.36 12.22
N LEU A 99 21.61 -1.48 12.67
CA LEU A 99 21.80 -0.04 12.60
C LEU A 99 22.88 0.39 13.59
N ASN A 100 23.60 1.47 13.27
CA ASN A 100 24.59 2.08 14.15
C ASN A 100 24.37 3.58 14.40
N CYS A 101 23.29 4.14 13.87
CA CYS A 101 22.85 5.54 13.89
C CYS A 101 23.82 6.54 13.26
N SER A 102 25.12 6.42 13.50
CA SER A 102 26.13 7.41 13.09
C SER A 102 26.47 7.37 11.61
N SER A 103 26.43 6.20 10.97
CA SER A 103 26.79 6.05 9.55
C SER A 103 25.66 5.44 8.72
N ASP A 104 24.45 5.41 9.28
CA ASP A 104 23.30 4.86 8.59
C ASP A 104 22.85 5.79 7.46
N GLY A 105 22.24 5.18 6.45
CA GLY A 105 21.74 5.89 5.29
C GLY A 105 20.37 5.36 4.85
N PHE A 106 19.75 6.11 3.95
CA PHE A 106 18.46 5.76 3.38
C PHE A 106 18.59 5.27 1.94
N LEU A 107 17.86 4.22 1.61
CA LEU A 107 17.66 3.79 0.24
C LEU A 107 16.35 4.36 -0.28
N LYS A 108 16.41 5.06 -1.42
CA LYS A 108 15.22 5.59 -2.08
C LYS A 108 14.48 4.48 -2.84
N TYR A 109 13.18 4.39 -2.61
CA TYR A 109 12.26 3.57 -3.41
C TYR A 109 11.35 4.48 -4.25
N SER A 110 11.07 4.06 -5.47
CA SER A 110 10.16 4.73 -6.40
C SER A 110 9.03 3.76 -6.78
N ASN A 111 7.88 4.30 -7.18
CA ASN A 111 6.72 3.51 -7.63
C ASN A 111 6.21 2.53 -6.56
N VAL A 112 6.19 2.96 -5.30
CA VAL A 112 5.70 2.17 -4.17
C VAL A 112 4.49 2.84 -3.55
N LYS A 113 3.51 2.03 -3.12
CA LYS A 113 2.47 2.46 -2.19
C LYS A 113 3.12 2.69 -0.82
N LEU A 114 2.82 3.82 -0.17
CA LEU A 114 3.36 4.13 1.15
C LEU A 114 2.92 3.08 2.17
N PRO A 115 3.76 2.75 3.17
CA PRO A 115 3.39 1.83 4.23
C PRO A 115 2.27 2.41 5.11
N ASP A 116 1.69 1.55 5.95
CA ASP A 116 0.70 1.93 6.95
C ASP A 116 1.19 3.11 7.81
N SER A 117 0.36 4.14 7.93
CA SER A 117 0.71 5.40 8.57
C SER A 117 0.30 5.51 10.04
N ARG A 118 -0.20 4.43 10.67
CA ARG A 118 -0.67 4.47 12.08
C ARG A 118 0.41 4.92 13.06
N GLN A 119 1.67 4.59 12.80
CA GLN A 119 2.82 4.99 13.62
C GLN A 119 3.67 6.08 12.94
N SER A 120 3.12 6.76 11.95
CA SER A 120 3.80 7.86 11.25
C SER A 120 3.30 9.20 11.75
N TRP A 121 4.23 10.16 11.83
CA TRP A 121 3.92 11.58 11.98
C TRP A 121 4.17 12.29 10.64
N PHE A 122 3.48 13.41 10.42
CA PHE A 122 3.67 14.25 9.24
C PHE A 122 3.79 15.70 9.68
N ASN A 123 4.55 16.48 8.91
CA ASN A 123 4.68 17.92 9.08
C ASN A 123 4.66 18.57 7.69
N TYR A 124 3.70 19.46 7.45
CA TYR A 124 3.51 20.13 6.16
C TYR A 124 4.44 21.34 5.97
N SER A 125 5.13 21.79 7.02
CA SER A 125 5.98 22.97 7.00
C SER A 125 7.44 22.67 6.66
N ILE A 126 7.83 21.39 6.62
CA ILE A 126 9.22 20.96 6.39
C ILE A 126 9.38 20.29 5.03
N ASN A 127 10.57 20.43 4.44
CA ASN A 127 10.91 19.79 3.17
C ASN A 127 11.58 18.41 3.36
N LEU A 128 11.88 17.73 2.25
CA LEU A 128 12.45 16.38 2.28
C LEU A 128 13.88 16.31 2.82
N ASP A 129 14.66 17.38 2.70
CA ASP A 129 16.05 17.37 3.14
C ASP A 129 16.14 17.66 4.64
N GLU A 130 15.29 18.56 5.15
CA GLU A 130 15.06 18.75 6.59
C GLU A 130 14.58 17.44 7.24
N LEU A 131 13.60 16.74 6.62
CA LEU A 131 13.10 15.46 7.11
C LEU A 131 14.17 14.36 7.22
N LYS A 132 15.12 14.32 6.28
CA LYS A 132 16.22 13.34 6.33
C LYS A 132 17.18 13.64 7.47
N MET A 133 17.43 14.93 7.72
CA MET A 133 18.28 15.36 8.83
C MET A 133 17.62 15.01 10.17
N ASP A 134 16.35 15.35 10.37
CA ASP A 134 15.60 15.05 11.60
C ASP A 134 15.57 13.54 11.92
N LYS A 135 15.48 12.68 10.90
CA LYS A 135 15.50 11.22 11.07
C LYS A 135 16.88 10.61 11.29
N ILE A 136 17.95 11.38 11.11
CA ILE A 136 19.33 10.97 11.45
C ILE A 136 19.66 11.38 12.89
N TYR A 137 18.93 12.35 13.47
CA TYR A 137 19.11 12.82 14.83
C TYR A 137 18.22 12.12 15.88
N ILE A 138 17.48 11.06 15.50
CA ILE A 138 16.73 10.18 16.42
C ILE A 138 17.31 8.77 16.36
#